data_AF-A0A8V1A911-F1
#
_entry.id   AF-A0A8V1A911-F1
#
_cell.length_a   1.000
_cell.length_b   1.000
_cell.length_c   1.000
_cell.angle_alpha   90.00
_cell.angle_beta   90.00
_cell.angle_gamma   90.00
#
_symmetry.space_group_name_H-M   'P 1'
#
loop_
_entity.id
_entity.type
_entity.pdbx_description
1 polymer ?
#
loop_
_entity_poly.entity_id
_entity_poly.type
_entity_poly.pdbx_seq_one_letter_code
_entity_poly.pdbx_strand_id
1 'polypeptide(L)'
;MKFPGQSAGQSRLSLNMGDRKELSAGQLSKLPLESQIEELSTRLVIQLDENEALKAALETTVRKKEEDFKLYQDTMDQVKDIFLQAIRQQKQEKC
;
A
#
# COMPACT_ATOMS: atom_id res chain seq x y z
N MET A 1 29.66 -11.90 -15.11
CA MET A 1 28.25 -12.05 -14.68
C MET A 1 27.90 -10.86 -13.80
N LYS A 2 26.94 -10.04 -14.22
CA LYS A 2 26.55 -8.80 -13.53
C LYS A 2 25.14 -9.01 -12.98
N PHE A 3 25.01 -9.06 -11.65
CA PHE A 3 23.69 -9.08 -10.99
C PHE A 3 23.14 -7.65 -11.01
N PRO A 4 21.93 -7.39 -11.54
CA PRO A 4 21.27 -6.12 -11.28
C PRO A 4 20.66 -6.20 -9.88
N GLY A 5 21.24 -5.45 -8.94
CA GLY A 5 20.65 -5.22 -7.63
C GLY A 5 19.27 -4.58 -7.78
N GLN A 6 18.28 -5.20 -7.15
CA GLN A 6 16.94 -4.65 -6.95
C GLN A 6 17.07 -3.26 -6.30
N SER A 7 16.78 -2.23 -7.09
CA SER A 7 16.32 -0.97 -6.53
C SER A 7 14.93 -1.25 -5.96
N ALA A 8 14.88 -1.56 -4.67
CA ALA A 8 13.62 -1.60 -3.92
C ALA A 8 13.00 -0.22 -4.09
N GLY A 9 11.99 -0.16 -4.97
CA GLY A 9 11.27 1.05 -5.28
C GLY A 9 10.74 1.62 -3.98
N GLN A 10 11.38 2.69 -3.50
CA GLN A 10 10.75 3.64 -2.62
C GLN A 10 9.62 4.25 -3.45
N SER A 11 8.46 3.59 -3.44
CA SER A 11 7.22 4.23 -3.80
C SER A 11 7.00 5.28 -2.73
N ARG A 12 7.62 6.44 -2.94
CA ARG A 12 7.19 7.68 -2.30
C ARG A 12 5.78 7.86 -2.82
N LEU A 13 4.81 7.34 -2.06
CA LEU A 13 3.41 7.66 -2.22
C LEU A 13 3.32 9.15 -1.90
N SER A 14 3.65 9.98 -2.89
CA SER A 14 3.24 11.36 -2.92
C SER A 14 1.73 11.28 -3.02
N LEU A 15 1.06 11.28 -1.88
CA LEU A 15 -0.37 11.53 -1.79
C LEU A 15 -0.56 12.94 -2.32
N ASN A 16 -0.67 13.05 -3.64
CA ASN A 16 -0.89 14.31 -4.31
C ASN A 16 -2.36 14.67 -4.09
N MET A 17 -2.65 15.18 -2.90
CA MET A 17 -3.92 15.81 -2.55
C MET A 17 -4.08 17.19 -3.23
N GLY A 18 -3.05 17.67 -3.95
CA GLY A 18 -2.90 19.09 -4.28
C GLY A 18 -3.34 19.53 -5.68
N ASP A 19 -3.59 18.62 -6.62
CA ASP A 19 -3.86 19.02 -8.02
C ASP A 19 -5.33 19.34 -8.32
N ARG A 20 -6.19 19.35 -7.29
CA ARG A 20 -7.57 19.81 -7.46
C ARG A 20 -7.58 21.33 -7.45
N LYS A 21 -7.91 21.94 -8.59
CA LYS A 21 -8.10 23.38 -8.74
C LYS A 21 -9.40 23.81 -8.03
N GLU A 22 -9.40 23.71 -6.72
CA GLU A 22 -10.47 24.17 -5.86
C GLU A 22 -10.42 25.70 -5.73
N LEU A 23 -11.59 26.34 -5.68
CA LEU A 23 -11.66 27.75 -5.31
C LEU A 23 -11.05 27.92 -3.91
N SER A 24 -10.09 28.82 -3.80
CA SER A 24 -9.54 29.23 -2.51
C SER A 24 -10.63 29.86 -1.64
N ALA A 25 -10.40 29.89 -0.33
CA ALA A 25 -11.34 30.50 0.62
C ALA A 25 -11.69 31.96 0.25
N GLY A 26 -10.71 32.74 -0.25
CA GLY A 26 -10.94 34.12 -0.68
C GLY A 26 -11.68 34.26 -2.02
N GLN A 27 -11.77 33.21 -2.82
CA GLN A 27 -12.62 33.17 -4.02
C GLN A 27 -14.05 32.72 -3.66
N LEU A 28 -14.16 31.72 -2.78
CA LEU A 28 -15.43 31.24 -2.24
C LEU A 28 -16.20 32.36 -1.53
N SER A 29 -15.54 33.15 -0.68
CA SER A 29 -16.18 34.21 0.10
C SER A 29 -16.79 35.34 -0.73
N LYS A 30 -16.47 35.41 -2.03
CA LYS A 30 -17.03 36.39 -2.97
C LYS A 30 -18.33 35.93 -3.62
N LEU A 31 -18.68 34.65 -3.45
CA LEU A 31 -19.92 34.07 -3.99
C LEU A 31 -21.09 34.32 -3.04
N PRO A 32 -22.34 34.28 -3.54
CA PRO A 32 -23.53 34.21 -2.68
C PRO A 32 -23.45 33.03 -1.69
N LEU A 33 -24.10 33.17 -0.53
CA LEU A 33 -24.02 32.18 0.55
C LEU A 33 -24.51 30.80 0.09
N GLU A 34 -25.58 30.76 -0.70
CA GLU A 34 -26.16 29.54 -1.24
C GLU A 34 -25.13 28.79 -2.11
N SER A 35 -24.42 29.52 -2.98
CA SER A 35 -23.36 28.94 -3.83
C SER A 35 -22.13 28.49 -3.03
N GLN A 36 -21.81 29.19 -1.94
CA GLN A 36 -20.74 28.75 -1.03
C GLN A 36 -21.10 27.41 -0.36
N ILE A 37 -22.35 27.30 0.11
CA ILE A 37 -22.85 26.06 0.75
C ILE A 37 -22.82 24.91 -0.25
N GLU A 38 -23.35 25.11 -1.46
CA GLU A 38 -23.39 24.08 -2.50
C GLU A 38 -21.99 23.57 -2.88
N GLU A 39 -21.05 24.50 -3.11
CA GLU A 39 -19.67 24.16 -3.44
C GLU A 39 -18.97 23.42 -2.28
N LEU A 40 -19.14 23.88 -1.03
CA LEU A 40 -18.57 23.22 0.14
C LEU A 40 -19.18 21.83 0.38
N SER A 41 -20.48 21.68 0.20
CA SER A 41 -21.16 20.38 0.29
C SER A 41 -20.66 19.41 -0.77
N THR A 42 -20.49 19.88 -2.01
CA THR A 42 -19.97 19.06 -3.11
C THR A 42 -18.54 18.58 -2.82
N ARG A 43 -17.67 19.47 -2.33
CA ARG A 43 -16.31 19.10 -1.92
C ARG A 43 -16.29 18.11 -0.78
N LEU A 44 -17.16 18.29 0.22
CA LEU A 44 -17.25 17.39 1.35
C LEU A 44 -17.61 15.97 0.91
N VAL A 45 -18.61 15.82 0.02
CA VAL A 45 -18.99 14.50 -0.52
C VAL A 45 -17.82 13.85 -1.24
N ILE A 46 -17.14 14.59 -2.11
CA ILE A 46 -15.98 14.08 -2.86
C ILE A 46 -14.86 13.63 -1.90
N GLN A 47 -14.57 14.43 -0.87
CA GLN A 47 -13.55 14.08 0.11
C GLN A 47 -13.93 12.86 0.97
N LEU A 48 -15.22 12.67 1.26
CA LEU A 48 -15.70 11.48 1.95
C LEU A 48 -15.52 10.23 1.09
N ASP A 49 -15.89 10.30 -0.20
CA ASP A 49 -15.72 9.20 -1.16
C ASP A 49 -14.24 8.84 -1.35
N GLU A 50 -13.37 9.86 -1.53
CA GLU A 50 -11.92 9.66 -1.62
C GLU A 50 -11.34 9.04 -0.34
N ASN A 51 -11.81 9.47 0.84
CA ASN A 51 -11.37 8.92 2.11
C ASN A 51 -11.79 7.46 2.28
N GLU A 52 -13.01 7.12 1.89
CA GLU A 52 -13.51 5.74 1.93
C GLU A 52 -12.73 4.83 0.97
N ALA A 53 -12.47 5.30 -0.26
CA ALA A 53 -11.66 4.57 -1.23
C ALA A 53 -10.24 4.34 -0.71
N LEU A 54 -9.61 5.35 -0.08
CA LEU A 54 -8.28 5.22 0.52
C LEU A 54 -8.27 4.22 1.68
N LYS A 55 -9.28 4.22 2.54
CA LYS A 55 -9.40 3.25 3.64
C LYS A 55 -9.53 1.82 3.10
N ALA A 56 -10.40 1.59 2.11
CA ALA A 56 -10.58 0.29 1.49
C ALA A 56 -9.30 -0.21 0.79
N ALA A 57 -8.58 0.70 0.12
CA ALA A 57 -7.29 0.39 -0.49
C ALA A 57 -6.25 0.00 0.57
N LEU A 58 -6.17 0.75 1.67
CA LEU A 58 -5.25 0.46 2.78
C LEU A 58 -5.54 -0.90 3.42
N GLU A 59 -6.80 -1.20 3.73
CA GLU A 59 -7.20 -2.50 4.28
C GLU A 59 -6.82 -3.65 3.35
N THR A 60 -7.04 -3.47 2.04
CA THR A 60 -6.65 -4.46 1.03
C THR A 60 -5.13 -4.63 0.97
N THR A 61 -4.37 -3.54 1.04
CA THR A 61 -2.91 -3.58 1.06
C THR A 61 -2.38 -4.30 2.30
N VAL A 62 -2.94 -4.03 3.48
CA VAL A 62 -2.55 -4.71 4.72
C VAL A 62 -2.79 -6.21 4.59
N ARG A 63 -3.99 -6.62 4.18
CA ARG A 63 -4.33 -8.04 4.01
C ARG A 63 -3.38 -8.76 3.04
N LYS A 64 -3.12 -8.18 1.87
CA LYS A 64 -2.19 -8.75 0.89
C LYS A 64 -0.78 -8.88 1.47
N LYS A 65 -0.33 -7.91 2.27
CA LYS A 65 0.97 -7.99 2.93
C LYS A 65 1.04 -9.09 3.97
N GLU A 66 -0.01 -9.28 4.77
CA GLU A 66 -0.10 -10.39 5.72
C GLU A 66 -0.05 -11.75 5.01
N GLU A 67 -0.75 -11.90 3.89
CA GLU A 67 -0.71 -13.09 3.04
C GLU A 67 0.70 -13.35 2.47
N ASP A 68 1.35 -12.31 1.94
CA ASP A 68 2.74 -12.39 1.45
C ASP A 68 3.71 -12.84 2.57
N PHE A 69 3.58 -12.26 3.77
CA PHE A 69 4.43 -12.61 4.92
C PHE A 69 4.23 -14.05 5.36
N LYS A 70 2.98 -14.52 5.39
CA LYS A 70 2.66 -15.90 5.73
C LYS A 70 3.28 -16.87 4.72
N LEU A 71 3.13 -16.59 3.42
CA LEU A 71 3.73 -17.42 2.37
C LEU A 71 5.26 -17.46 2.46
N TYR A 72 5.88 -16.31 2.77
CA TYR A 72 7.32 -16.25 2.99
C TYR A 72 7.76 -17.13 4.17
N GLN A 73 7.05 -17.03 5.31
CA GLN A 73 7.33 -17.84 6.49
C GLN A 73 7.20 -19.34 6.18
N ASP A 74 6.10 -19.75 5.56
CA ASP A 74 5.86 -21.15 5.19
C ASP A 74 6.96 -21.69 4.26
N THR A 75 7.39 -20.88 3.29
CA THR A 75 8.49 -21.23 2.37
C THR A 75 9.81 -21.38 3.11
N MET A 76 10.11 -20.47 4.04
CA MET A 76 11.33 -20.53 4.84
C MET A 76 11.39 -21.78 5.72
N ASP A 77 10.26 -22.16 6.32
CA ASP A 77 10.15 -23.38 7.12
C ASP A 77 10.37 -24.63 6.26
N GLN A 78 9.79 -24.69 5.06
CA GLN A 78 10.03 -25.78 4.11
C GLN A 78 11.51 -25.88 3.69
N VAL A 79 12.13 -24.75 3.35
CA VAL A 79 13.56 -24.73 2.97
C VAL A 79 14.43 -25.22 4.11
N LYS A 80 14.14 -24.80 5.34
CA LYS A 80 14.84 -25.28 6.55
C LYS A 80 14.70 -26.79 6.72
N ASP A 81 13.49 -27.33 6.54
CA ASP A 81 13.25 -28.77 6.67
C ASP A 81 13.99 -29.58 5.60
N ILE A 82 13.96 -29.14 4.35
CA ILE A 82 14.71 -29.76 3.25
C ILE A 82 16.21 -29.76 3.55
N PHE A 83 16.74 -28.63 4.02
CA PHE A 83 18.15 -28.51 4.36
C PHE A 83 18.55 -29.46 5.50
N LEU A 84 17.73 -29.55 6.56
CA LEU A 84 17.96 -30.49 7.65
C LEU A 84 17.86 -31.96 7.22
N GLN A 85 16.93 -32.28 6.31
CA GLN A 85 16.83 -33.61 5.71
C GLN A 85 18.10 -33.96 4.92
N ALA A 86 18.58 -33.05 4.08
CA ALA A 86 19.80 -33.24 3.30
C ALA A 86 21.04 -33.48 4.19
N ILE A 87 21.17 -32.75 5.31
CA ILE A 87 22.24 -32.98 6.29
C ILE A 87 22.14 -34.38 6.91
N ARG A 88 20.93 -34.82 7.29
CA ARG A 88 20.73 -36.17 7.86
C ARG A 88 21.11 -37.25 6.86
N GLN A 89 20.70 -37.09 5.60
CA GLN A 89 21.02 -38.03 4.53
C GLN A 89 22.52 -38.09 4.25
N GLN A 90 23.21 -36.94 4.15
CA GLN A 90 24.65 -36.91 3.98
C GLN A 90 25.40 -37.63 5.11
N LYS A 91 24.91 -37.51 6.36
CA LYS A 91 25.51 -38.22 7.50
C LYS A 91 25.30 -39.73 7.40
N GLN A 92 24.13 -40.19 6.95
CA GLN A 92 23.83 -41.61 6.78
C GLN A 92 24.61 -42.23 5.61
N GLU A 93 24.80 -41.50 4.51
CA GLU A 93 25.55 -41.96 3.33
C GLU A 93 27.07 -42.05 3.56
N LYS A 94 27.58 -41.40 4.62
CA LYS A 94 29.00 -41.40 5.02
C LYS A 94 29.31 -42.38 6.16
N CYS A 95 28.32 -43.11 6.67
CA CYS A 95 28.48 -44.17 7.66
C CYS A 95 28.29 -45.55 7.01
#